data_AF-A0A954I7J0-F1
#
_entry.id   AF-A0A954I7J0-F1
#
_cell.length_a   1.000
_cell.length_b   1.000
_cell.length_c   1.000
_cell.angle_alpha   90.00
_cell.angle_beta   90.00
_cell.angle_gamma   90.00
#
_symmetry.space_group_name_H-M   'P 1'
#
loop_
_entity.id
_entity.type
_entity.pdbx_description
1 polymer ?
#
loop_
_entity_poly.entity_id
_entity_poly.type
_entity_poly.pdbx_seq_one_letter_code
_entity_poly.pdbx_strand_id
1 'polypeptide(L)'
;MTHESPDAASPAETGQRVTEVRYEFTDRLPEILNHLQASLMVTTYQAGKLLVLGVHDGKLKISFVTCEQPMGLAIDEQRMALGTRREIRHLHANREVAGAVAPTGTYDVCYVPRETTSTGTIHVHDLAWGTDGLWLVNTLFSCLCTLHDEFNFVPRWKPRFISQLMDQDRCHLNGLCMVDGRPRYVTAMSETDTAAGWRPTKATSGVIIDV
;
A
#
# COMPACT_ATOMS: atom_id res chain seq x y z
N MET A 1 -32.52 55.04 19.22
CA MET A 1 -31.32 54.18 19.34
C MET A 1 -31.59 52.94 18.53
N THR A 2 -31.20 52.97 17.26
CA THR A 2 -31.34 51.88 16.29
C THR A 2 -30.07 51.05 16.32
N HIS A 3 -30.17 49.78 16.69
CA HIS A 3 -29.08 48.82 16.62
C HIS A 3 -28.97 48.30 15.17
N GLU A 4 -27.93 48.71 14.46
CA GLU A 4 -27.49 48.05 13.23
C GLU A 4 -26.68 46.80 13.59
N SER A 5 -27.00 45.68 12.95
CA SER A 5 -26.25 44.43 13.04
C SER A 5 -25.04 44.51 12.10
N PRO A 6 -23.85 44.02 12.47
CA PRO A 6 -22.72 43.99 11.56
C PRO A 6 -22.91 42.89 10.51
N ASP A 7 -22.69 43.30 9.25
CA ASP A 7 -22.72 42.47 8.05
C ASP A 7 -21.98 41.13 8.22
N ALA A 8 -22.66 40.06 7.80
CA ALA A 8 -22.09 38.73 7.69
C ALA A 8 -21.00 38.72 6.60
N ALA A 9 -19.76 38.45 7.00
CA ALA A 9 -18.67 38.19 6.09
C ALA A 9 -19.00 37.01 5.16
N SER A 10 -18.84 37.22 3.85
CA SER A 10 -18.98 36.17 2.84
C SER A 10 -17.96 35.03 3.08
N PRO A 11 -18.33 33.74 2.88
CA PRO A 11 -17.38 32.65 3.05
C PRO A 11 -16.31 32.71 1.96
N ALA A 12 -15.05 32.75 2.37
CA ALA A 12 -13.91 32.63 1.46
C ALA A 12 -13.92 31.25 0.78
N GLU A 13 -13.94 31.23 -0.55
CA GLU A 13 -13.71 30.02 -1.35
C GLU A 13 -12.31 29.47 -1.05
N THR A 14 -12.26 28.32 -0.39
CA THR A 14 -11.03 27.56 -0.19
C THR A 14 -10.70 26.85 -1.51
N GLY A 15 -9.99 27.53 -2.39
CA GLY A 15 -9.47 26.94 -3.61
C GLY A 15 -8.61 25.71 -3.30
N GLN A 16 -9.14 24.51 -3.56
CA GLN A 16 -8.37 23.27 -3.50
C GLN A 16 -7.19 23.39 -4.48
N ARG A 17 -5.96 23.38 -3.96
CA ARG A 17 -4.77 23.23 -4.79
C ARG A 17 -4.82 21.88 -5.50
N VAL A 18 -5.27 21.88 -6.75
CA VAL A 18 -5.19 20.71 -7.62
C VAL A 18 -3.71 20.50 -7.98
N THR A 19 -3.15 19.37 -7.56
CA THR A 19 -1.83 18.95 -8.04
C THR A 19 -2.03 18.29 -9.40
N GLU A 20 -1.51 18.92 -10.45
CA GLU A 20 -1.51 18.32 -11.78
C GLU A 20 -0.64 17.04 -11.77
N VAL A 21 -1.24 15.92 -12.14
CA VAL A 21 -0.52 14.66 -12.34
C VAL A 21 -0.47 14.36 -13.82
N ARG A 22 0.73 14.34 -14.38
CA ARG A 22 0.99 13.93 -15.76
C ARG A 22 1.33 12.45 -15.79
N TYR A 23 0.75 11.73 -16.74
CA TYR A 23 1.02 10.32 -16.95
C TYR A 23 1.01 10.01 -18.44
N GLU A 24 1.81 9.04 -18.82
CA GLU A 24 1.88 8.49 -20.17
C GLU A 24 1.73 6.98 -20.07
N PHE A 25 1.04 6.38 -21.03
CA PHE A 25 0.85 4.94 -21.10
C PHE A 25 0.80 4.53 -22.56
N THR A 26 1.17 3.28 -22.83
CA THR A 26 1.08 2.72 -24.18
C THR A 26 -0.38 2.43 -24.53
N ASP A 27 -0.77 2.61 -25.79
CA ASP A 27 -2.15 2.39 -26.26
C ASP A 27 -2.68 0.96 -26.02
N ARG A 28 -1.79 -0.02 -25.82
CA ARG A 28 -2.15 -1.42 -25.50
C ARG A 28 -2.56 -1.65 -24.06
N LEU A 29 -2.25 -0.74 -23.13
CA LEU A 29 -2.55 -0.96 -21.70
C LEU A 29 -4.06 -1.12 -21.44
N PRO A 30 -4.95 -0.25 -21.96
CA PRO A 30 -6.40 -0.43 -21.81
C PRO A 30 -6.89 -1.74 -22.43
N GLU A 31 -6.34 -2.13 -23.58
CA GLU A 31 -6.70 -3.39 -24.24
C GLU A 31 -6.34 -4.60 -23.37
N ILE A 32 -5.14 -4.60 -22.77
CA ILE A 32 -4.68 -5.66 -21.88
C ILE A 32 -5.57 -5.74 -20.63
N LEU A 33 -5.84 -4.61 -19.98
CA LEU A 33 -6.68 -4.57 -18.77
C LEU A 33 -8.11 -5.04 -19.06
N ASN A 34 -8.69 -4.61 -20.20
CA ASN A 34 -9.97 -5.12 -20.66
C ASN A 34 -9.92 -6.62 -20.96
N HIS A 35 -8.92 -7.10 -21.68
CA HIS A 35 -8.81 -8.52 -22.01
C HIS A 35 -8.73 -9.40 -20.76
N LEU A 36 -7.96 -8.96 -19.76
CA LEU A 36 -7.81 -9.66 -18.48
C LEU A 36 -8.99 -9.44 -17.51
N GLN A 37 -9.93 -8.55 -17.84
CA GLN A 37 -11.01 -8.11 -16.95
C GLN A 37 -10.47 -7.69 -15.56
N ALA A 38 -9.38 -6.92 -15.57
CA ALA A 38 -8.61 -6.61 -14.38
C ALA A 38 -8.39 -5.11 -14.20
N SER A 39 -8.22 -4.71 -12.93
CA SER A 39 -7.68 -3.41 -12.55
C SER A 39 -6.28 -3.58 -11.98
N LEU A 40 -5.43 -2.57 -12.15
CA LEU A 40 -4.07 -2.53 -11.62
C LEU A 40 -3.98 -1.47 -10.52
N MET A 41 -3.45 -1.85 -9.36
CA MET A 41 -3.13 -0.92 -8.28
C MET A 41 -1.62 -0.75 -8.16
N VAL A 42 -1.16 0.50 -8.06
CA VAL A 42 0.27 0.82 -7.99
C VAL A 42 0.53 1.81 -6.86
N THR A 43 1.39 1.45 -5.92
CA THR A 43 1.89 2.37 -4.90
C THR A 43 3.13 3.10 -5.39
N THR A 44 3.22 4.39 -5.06
CA THR A 44 4.35 5.24 -5.44
C THR A 44 4.97 5.83 -4.17
N TYR A 45 6.09 5.25 -3.76
CA TYR A 45 6.73 5.58 -2.50
C TYR A 45 7.06 7.08 -2.36
N GLN A 46 7.75 7.66 -3.35
CA GLN A 46 8.19 9.06 -3.28
C GLN A 46 7.07 10.06 -3.61
N ALA A 47 6.13 9.69 -4.50
CA ALA A 47 5.04 10.58 -4.91
C ALA A 47 3.85 10.56 -3.94
N GLY A 48 3.80 9.60 -3.01
CA GLY A 48 2.75 9.50 -2.00
C GLY A 48 1.37 9.24 -2.61
N LYS A 49 1.30 8.38 -3.63
CA LYS A 49 0.06 8.02 -4.31
C LYS A 49 -0.13 6.51 -4.38
N LEU A 50 -1.36 6.07 -4.16
CA LEU A 50 -1.90 4.83 -4.70
C LEU A 50 -2.65 5.19 -5.99
N LEU A 51 -2.22 4.62 -7.11
CA LEU A 51 -2.88 4.71 -8.40
C LEU A 51 -3.77 3.49 -8.56
N VAL A 52 -5.00 3.69 -9.02
CA VAL A 52 -5.90 2.61 -9.43
C VAL A 52 -6.20 2.81 -10.90
N LEU A 53 -5.74 1.88 -11.72
CA LEU A 53 -5.91 1.88 -13.17
C LEU A 53 -6.96 0.83 -13.53
N GLY A 54 -8.01 1.27 -14.19
CA GLY A 54 -9.04 0.42 -14.76
C GLY A 54 -9.43 0.89 -16.14
N VAL A 55 -10.41 0.25 -16.74
CA VAL A 55 -10.93 0.62 -18.05
C VAL A 55 -12.44 0.73 -17.99
N HIS A 56 -12.97 1.80 -18.57
CA HIS A 56 -14.40 2.02 -18.70
C HIS A 56 -14.69 2.59 -20.08
N ASP A 57 -15.67 2.02 -20.79
CA ASP A 57 -15.99 2.35 -22.19
C ASP A 57 -14.76 2.33 -23.13
N GLY A 58 -13.89 1.33 -22.95
CA GLY A 58 -12.67 1.17 -23.73
C GLY A 58 -11.56 2.20 -23.45
N LYS A 59 -11.76 3.09 -22.47
CA LYS A 59 -10.81 4.14 -22.11
C LYS A 59 -10.19 3.90 -20.74
N LEU A 60 -8.89 4.17 -20.62
CA LEU A 60 -8.20 4.12 -19.34
C LEU A 60 -8.85 5.09 -18.35
N LYS A 61 -9.08 4.61 -17.14
CA LYS A 61 -9.47 5.42 -15.98
C LYS A 61 -8.37 5.28 -14.94
N ILE A 62 -7.90 6.41 -14.42
CA ILE A 62 -6.89 6.46 -13.37
C ILE A 62 -7.45 7.25 -12.20
N SER A 63 -7.54 6.61 -11.04
CA SER A 63 -7.84 7.25 -9.77
C SER A 63 -6.57 7.40 -8.94
N PHE A 64 -6.45 8.51 -8.22
CA PHE A 64 -5.30 8.81 -7.36
C PHE A 64 -5.78 8.95 -5.92
N VAL A 65 -5.20 8.17 -5.01
CA VAL A 65 -5.41 8.29 -3.57
C VAL A 65 -4.12 8.75 -2.93
N THR A 66 -4.18 9.88 -2.20
CA THR A 66 -3.01 10.40 -1.48
C THR A 66 -2.81 9.65 -0.18
N CYS A 67 -1.59 9.14 0.02
CA CYS A 67 -1.16 8.42 1.22
C CYS A 67 0.33 8.64 1.43
N GLU A 68 0.79 8.68 2.68
CA GLU A 68 2.19 8.97 2.99
C GLU A 68 3.05 7.71 2.74
N GLN A 69 3.95 7.77 1.75
CA GLN A 69 4.88 6.69 1.40
C GLN A 69 4.21 5.30 1.35
N PRO A 70 3.23 5.10 0.45
CA PRO A 70 2.60 3.80 0.29
C PRO A 70 3.61 2.79 -0.25
N MET A 71 3.56 1.58 0.29
CA MET A 71 4.48 0.48 -0.02
C MET A 71 3.67 -0.79 -0.31
N GLY A 72 3.62 -1.75 0.62
CA GLY A 72 2.94 -3.02 0.43
C GLY A 72 1.41 -2.90 0.30
N LEU A 73 0.83 -3.82 -0.46
CA LEU A 73 -0.61 -3.94 -0.70
C LEU A 73 -1.01 -5.41 -0.60
N ALA A 74 -2.02 -5.72 0.21
CA ALA A 74 -2.69 -7.02 0.20
C ALA A 74 -4.15 -6.81 -0.19
N ILE A 75 -4.69 -7.65 -1.07
CA ILE A 75 -6.06 -7.57 -1.54
C ILE A 75 -6.66 -8.97 -1.65
N ASP A 76 -7.91 -9.11 -1.20
CA ASP A 76 -8.77 -10.27 -1.48
C ASP A 76 -10.15 -9.75 -1.98
N GLU A 77 -11.15 -10.64 -2.11
CA GLU A 77 -12.47 -10.26 -2.61
C GLU A 77 -13.24 -9.26 -1.74
N GLN A 78 -12.91 -9.19 -0.45
CA GLN A 78 -13.67 -8.44 0.55
C GLN A 78 -12.92 -7.25 1.12
N ARG A 79 -11.58 -7.27 1.10
CA ARG A 79 -10.77 -6.29 1.82
C ARG A 79 -9.42 -6.05 1.17
N MET A 80 -8.90 -4.87 1.47
CA MET A 80 -7.58 -4.41 1.10
C MET A 80 -6.84 -3.92 2.35
N ALA A 81 -5.57 -4.27 2.47
CA ALA A 81 -4.65 -3.65 3.41
C ALA A 81 -3.58 -2.86 2.64
N LEU A 82 -3.38 -1.60 3.02
CA LEU A 82 -2.36 -0.73 2.45
C LEU A 82 -1.35 -0.35 3.52
N GLY A 83 -0.09 -0.71 3.27
CA GLY A 83 1.05 -0.30 4.05
C GLY A 83 1.50 1.10 3.68
N THR A 84 1.65 1.97 4.68
CA THR A 84 2.15 3.34 4.52
C THR A 84 3.36 3.57 5.43
N ARG A 85 3.88 4.80 5.50
CA ARG A 85 5.05 5.11 6.33
C ARG A 85 4.93 4.63 7.78
N ARG A 86 3.77 4.84 8.42
CA ARG A 86 3.61 4.67 9.88
C ARG A 86 2.40 3.84 10.28
N GLU A 87 1.59 3.42 9.32
CA GLU A 87 0.31 2.77 9.57
C GLU A 87 -0.05 1.77 8.48
N ILE A 88 -0.84 0.78 8.87
CA ILE A 88 -1.58 -0.08 7.94
C ILE A 88 -3.02 0.39 7.89
N ARG A 89 -3.52 0.67 6.69
CA ARG A 89 -4.92 1.02 6.46
C ARG A 89 -5.66 -0.21 6.00
N HIS A 90 -6.75 -0.55 6.68
CA HIS A 90 -7.67 -1.61 6.32
C HIS A 90 -8.91 -0.99 5.66
N LEU A 91 -9.19 -1.44 4.44
CA LEU A 91 -10.32 -1.00 3.64
C LEU A 91 -11.19 -2.19 3.26
N HIS A 92 -12.49 -2.01 3.25
CA HIS A 92 -13.45 -3.05 2.86
C HIS A 92 -14.07 -2.73 1.51
N ALA A 93 -14.22 -3.74 0.67
CA ALA A 93 -14.91 -3.67 -0.59
C ALA A 93 -16.40 -3.36 -0.35
N ASN A 94 -16.92 -2.33 -1.02
CA ASN A 94 -18.32 -1.98 -1.04
C ASN A 94 -18.78 -1.77 -2.48
N ARG A 95 -19.60 -2.69 -2.98
CA ARG A 95 -20.08 -2.71 -4.37
C ARG A 95 -21.33 -1.83 -4.57
N GLU A 96 -22.16 -1.69 -3.53
CA GLU A 96 -23.32 -0.81 -3.56
C GLU A 96 -22.87 0.66 -3.68
N VAL A 97 -21.89 1.07 -2.87
CA VAL A 97 -21.31 2.42 -2.94
C VAL A 97 -20.67 2.64 -4.30
N ALA A 98 -19.92 1.67 -4.84
CA ALA A 98 -19.33 1.77 -6.18
C ALA A 98 -20.37 2.04 -7.27
N GLY A 99 -21.50 1.33 -7.25
CA GLY A 99 -22.60 1.55 -8.20
C GLY A 99 -23.20 2.96 -8.12
N ALA A 100 -23.13 3.62 -6.96
CA ALA A 100 -23.62 4.97 -6.76
C ALA A 100 -22.60 6.07 -7.12
N VAL A 101 -21.32 5.73 -7.33
CA VAL A 101 -20.31 6.73 -7.70
C VAL A 101 -20.54 7.19 -9.14
N ALA A 102 -20.76 8.50 -9.32
CA ALA A 102 -20.89 9.09 -10.64
C ALA A 102 -19.54 9.12 -11.39
N PRO A 103 -19.51 8.84 -12.70
CA PRO A 103 -20.63 8.37 -13.51
C PRO A 103 -21.05 6.94 -13.15
N THR A 104 -22.35 6.71 -12.95
CA THR A 104 -22.90 5.39 -12.60
C THR A 104 -22.45 4.33 -13.60
N GLY A 105 -22.05 3.15 -13.09
CA GLY A 105 -21.54 2.05 -13.92
C GLY A 105 -20.04 2.14 -14.26
N THR A 106 -19.31 3.14 -13.72
CA THR A 106 -17.86 3.26 -13.95
C THR A 106 -17.04 2.30 -13.10
N TYR A 107 -17.49 1.99 -11.87
CA TYR A 107 -16.71 1.26 -10.88
C TYR A 107 -17.48 0.04 -10.35
N ASP A 108 -16.78 -1.09 -10.20
CA ASP A 108 -17.36 -2.34 -9.68
C ASP A 108 -17.11 -2.56 -8.19
N VAL A 109 -16.18 -1.80 -7.61
CA VAL A 109 -15.81 -1.87 -6.19
C VAL A 109 -15.32 -0.52 -5.67
N CYS A 110 -15.80 -0.12 -4.49
CA CYS A 110 -15.31 1.02 -3.73
C CYS A 110 -14.67 0.49 -2.44
N TYR A 111 -13.36 0.69 -2.27
CA TYR A 111 -12.68 0.32 -1.04
C TYR A 111 -12.81 1.43 0.00
N VAL A 112 -13.59 1.15 1.05
CA VAL A 112 -13.91 2.12 2.11
C VAL A 112 -13.01 1.87 3.32
N PRO A 113 -12.24 2.87 3.80
CA PRO A 113 -11.45 2.73 5.03
C PRO A 113 -12.32 2.35 6.23
N ARG A 114 -11.84 1.38 7.03
CA ARG A 114 -12.52 0.87 8.23
C ARG A 114 -11.66 0.97 9.48
N GLU A 115 -10.37 0.68 9.34
CA GLU A 115 -9.44 0.67 10.46
C GLU A 115 -8.07 1.14 10.00
N THR A 116 -7.33 1.77 10.91
CA THR A 116 -5.95 2.15 10.71
C THR A 116 -5.15 1.74 11.94
N THR A 117 -4.16 0.87 11.74
CA THR A 117 -3.29 0.37 12.81
C THR A 117 -1.93 1.08 12.74
N SER A 118 -1.51 1.72 13.82
CA SER A 118 -0.19 2.36 13.90
C SER A 118 0.90 1.31 14.08
N THR A 119 1.91 1.34 13.21
CA THR A 119 3.07 0.43 13.27
C THR A 119 4.38 1.18 13.54
N GLY A 120 4.37 2.51 13.42
CA GLY A 120 5.61 3.27 13.28
C GLY A 120 6.33 2.95 11.96
N THR A 121 7.57 3.42 11.83
CA THR A 121 8.31 3.41 10.56
C THR A 121 8.97 2.06 10.26
N ILE A 122 8.19 0.99 10.11
CA ILE A 122 8.73 -0.37 9.90
C ILE A 122 9.11 -0.68 8.44
N HIS A 123 8.91 0.29 7.54
CA HIS A 123 9.18 0.15 6.11
C HIS A 123 8.48 -1.08 5.50
N VAL A 124 7.14 -1.13 5.57
CA VAL A 124 6.40 -2.33 5.17
C VAL A 124 6.36 -2.52 3.65
N HIS A 125 7.33 -3.23 3.10
CA HIS A 125 7.47 -3.32 1.64
C HIS A 125 6.45 -4.24 0.98
N ASP A 126 5.97 -5.25 1.71
CA ASP A 126 4.98 -6.20 1.21
C ASP A 126 4.03 -6.68 2.32
N LEU A 127 2.83 -7.09 1.91
CA LEU A 127 1.73 -7.51 2.77
C LEU A 127 1.04 -8.70 2.13
N ALA A 128 0.60 -9.68 2.94
CA ALA A 128 -0.24 -10.75 2.44
C ALA A 128 -1.19 -11.28 3.51
N TRP A 129 -2.41 -11.63 3.10
CA TRP A 129 -3.35 -12.34 3.95
C TRP A 129 -2.94 -13.81 4.10
N GLY A 130 -2.87 -14.30 5.34
CA GLY A 130 -2.70 -15.70 5.69
C GLY A 130 -3.84 -16.22 6.57
N THR A 131 -3.77 -17.49 6.96
CA THR A 131 -4.77 -18.12 7.85
C THR A 131 -4.82 -17.45 9.22
N ASP A 132 -3.68 -16.92 9.67
CA ASP A 132 -3.51 -16.31 10.99
C ASP A 132 -3.70 -14.78 10.96
N GLY A 133 -4.17 -14.23 9.84
CA GLY A 133 -4.36 -12.80 9.63
C GLY A 133 -3.37 -12.17 8.66
N LEU A 134 -3.14 -10.87 8.80
CA LEU A 134 -2.26 -10.11 7.91
C LEU A 134 -0.79 -10.33 8.28
N TRP A 135 0.01 -10.75 7.31
CA TRP A 135 1.45 -10.83 7.38
C TRP A 135 2.10 -9.62 6.72
N LEU A 136 3.19 -9.16 7.32
CA LEU A 136 3.91 -7.95 6.94
C LEU A 136 5.39 -8.26 6.76
N VAL A 137 5.98 -7.73 5.69
CA VAL A 137 7.44 -7.64 5.55
C VAL A 137 7.91 -6.39 6.29
N ASN A 138 8.50 -6.56 7.47
CA ASN A 138 9.14 -5.49 8.22
C ASN A 138 10.59 -5.37 7.77
N THR A 139 10.81 -4.54 6.74
CA THR A 139 12.12 -4.34 6.13
C THR A 139 13.11 -3.71 7.11
N LEU A 140 12.67 -2.74 7.91
CA LEU A 140 13.55 -2.05 8.85
C LEU A 140 14.16 -3.03 9.87
N PHE A 141 13.39 -4.00 10.34
CA PHE A 141 13.83 -5.02 11.30
C PHE A 141 14.25 -6.35 10.65
N SER A 142 14.24 -6.43 9.32
CA SER A 142 14.64 -7.62 8.55
C SER A 142 13.87 -8.89 8.95
N CYS A 143 12.55 -8.78 9.12
CA CYS A 143 11.71 -9.88 9.60
C CYS A 143 10.31 -9.88 8.97
N LEU A 144 9.62 -11.02 9.09
CA LEU A 144 8.18 -11.10 8.94
C LEU A 144 7.52 -10.85 10.29
N CYS A 145 6.43 -10.07 10.30
CA CYS A 145 5.65 -9.79 11.50
C CYS A 145 4.14 -9.81 11.23
N THR A 146 3.37 -9.81 12.32
CA THR A 146 1.91 -9.62 12.32
C THR A 146 1.55 -8.40 13.17
N LEU A 147 0.35 -7.88 12.98
CA LEU A 147 -0.22 -6.83 13.84
C LEU A 147 -0.64 -7.39 15.21
N HIS A 148 -0.76 -6.51 16.20
CA HIS A 148 -1.19 -6.82 17.56
C HIS A 148 -1.79 -5.59 18.23
N ASP A 149 -2.68 -5.78 19.21
CA ASP A 149 -3.38 -4.65 19.86
C ASP A 149 -2.48 -3.87 20.83
N GLU A 150 -1.57 -4.58 21.51
CA GLU A 150 -0.67 -3.98 22.51
C GLU A 150 0.71 -3.58 21.97
N PHE A 151 1.09 -4.03 20.76
CA PHE A 151 2.40 -3.80 20.18
C PHE A 151 2.28 -3.27 18.76
N ASN A 152 3.18 -2.38 18.35
CA ASN A 152 3.21 -1.86 16.98
C ASN A 152 3.33 -2.97 15.93
N PHE A 153 4.01 -4.07 16.27
CA PHE A 153 4.08 -5.31 15.50
C PHE A 153 4.64 -6.43 16.38
N VAL A 154 4.42 -7.69 15.99
CA VAL A 154 5.01 -8.87 16.62
C VAL A 154 5.83 -9.65 15.59
N PRO A 155 7.16 -9.71 15.73
CA PRO A 155 8.00 -10.54 14.86
C PRO A 155 7.60 -12.01 14.94
N ARG A 156 7.56 -12.68 13.78
CA ARG A 156 7.20 -14.08 13.65
C ARG A 156 8.32 -14.93 13.06
N TRP A 157 9.13 -14.34 12.18
CA TRP A 157 10.24 -15.02 11.54
C TRP A 157 11.30 -14.02 11.09
N LYS A 158 12.57 -14.44 11.07
CA LYS A 158 13.68 -13.70 10.47
C LYS A 158 14.60 -14.66 9.71
N PRO A 159 15.33 -14.20 8.68
CA PRO A 159 16.34 -15.03 8.03
C PRO A 159 17.39 -15.53 9.03
N ARG A 160 17.92 -16.74 8.79
CA ARG A 160 18.87 -17.40 9.72
C ARG A 160 20.16 -16.60 9.93
N PHE A 161 20.60 -15.89 8.91
CA PHE A 161 21.82 -15.06 8.95
C PHE A 161 21.63 -13.73 9.70
N ILE A 162 20.39 -13.29 9.99
CA ILE A 162 20.16 -12.08 10.79
C ILE A 162 20.37 -12.42 12.26
N SER A 163 21.41 -11.91 12.91
CA SER A 163 21.73 -12.25 14.30
C SER A 163 20.71 -11.71 15.30
N GLN A 164 20.16 -10.51 15.06
CA GLN A 164 19.27 -9.81 15.98
C GLN A 164 18.29 -8.89 15.24
N LEU A 165 17.10 -8.69 15.81
CA LEU A 165 16.09 -7.77 15.28
C LEU A 165 16.43 -6.35 15.71
N MET A 166 17.06 -5.62 14.80
CA MET A 166 17.47 -4.22 14.98
C MET A 166 16.93 -3.39 13.83
N ASP A 167 16.66 -2.11 14.09
CA ASP A 167 16.14 -1.12 13.16
C ASP A 167 17.18 -0.64 12.13
N GLN A 168 17.79 -1.60 11.44
CA GLN A 168 19.02 -1.39 10.68
C GLN A 168 18.91 -1.76 9.20
N ASP A 169 17.76 -2.27 8.77
CA ASP A 169 17.50 -2.68 7.38
C ASP A 169 18.69 -3.48 6.82
N ARG A 170 19.01 -4.60 7.49
CA ARG A 170 20.29 -5.29 7.30
C ARG A 170 20.38 -5.97 5.94
N CYS A 171 19.29 -6.55 5.46
CA CYS A 171 19.22 -7.29 4.19
C CYS A 171 18.25 -6.72 3.15
N HIS A 172 17.44 -5.74 3.54
CA HIS A 172 16.32 -5.23 2.74
C HIS A 172 15.35 -6.32 2.30
N LEU A 173 14.79 -7.02 3.29
CA LEU A 173 13.68 -7.95 3.07
C LEU A 173 12.51 -7.16 2.45
N ASN A 174 12.00 -7.56 1.29
CA ASN A 174 11.12 -6.69 0.50
C ASN A 174 9.92 -7.37 -0.18
N GLY A 175 9.86 -8.69 -0.23
CA GLY A 175 8.75 -9.42 -0.85
C GLY A 175 8.35 -10.64 -0.05
N LEU A 176 7.08 -11.03 -0.16
CA LEU A 176 6.47 -12.15 0.54
C LEU A 176 5.56 -12.93 -0.41
N CYS A 177 5.74 -14.25 -0.42
CA CYS A 177 4.88 -15.20 -1.11
C CYS A 177 4.25 -16.16 -0.09
N MET A 178 2.93 -16.32 -0.20
CA MET A 178 2.15 -17.24 0.62
C MET A 178 1.87 -18.54 -0.13
N VAL A 179 1.93 -19.67 0.57
CA VAL A 179 1.46 -20.98 0.08
C VAL A 179 0.57 -21.59 1.16
N ASP A 180 -0.60 -22.07 0.77
CA ASP A 180 -1.61 -22.64 1.67
C ASP A 180 -1.91 -21.75 2.89
N GLY A 181 -1.96 -20.43 2.64
CA GLY A 181 -2.26 -19.42 3.65
C GLY A 181 -1.14 -19.13 4.66
N ARG A 182 0.09 -19.60 4.40
CA ARG A 182 1.27 -19.36 5.25
C ARG A 182 2.42 -18.76 4.46
N PRO A 183 3.29 -17.94 5.08
CA PRO A 183 4.53 -17.50 4.45
C PRO A 183 5.37 -18.69 3.98
N ARG A 184 5.85 -18.65 2.75
CA ARG A 184 6.66 -19.74 2.17
C ARG A 184 7.98 -19.24 1.60
N TYR A 185 7.94 -18.14 0.86
CA TYR A 185 9.12 -17.53 0.27
C TYR A 185 9.13 -16.04 0.55
N VAL A 186 10.33 -15.49 0.73
CA VAL A 186 10.55 -14.05 0.84
C VAL A 186 11.72 -13.65 -0.03
N THR A 187 11.78 -12.37 -0.41
CA THR A 187 12.92 -11.81 -1.15
C THR A 187 13.66 -10.78 -0.31
N ALA A 188 14.97 -10.70 -0.52
CA ALA A 188 15.82 -9.65 0.05
C ALA A 188 16.87 -9.19 -0.98
N MET A 189 17.38 -7.96 -0.84
CA MET A 189 18.42 -7.46 -1.77
C MET A 189 19.80 -8.06 -1.53
N SER A 190 20.08 -8.57 -0.32
CA SER A 190 21.38 -9.20 -0.04
C SER A 190 21.33 -10.10 1.19
N GLU A 191 22.17 -11.14 1.23
CA GLU A 191 22.39 -11.96 2.43
C GLU A 191 23.40 -11.27 3.36
N THR A 192 22.94 -10.24 4.07
CA THR A 192 23.80 -9.42 4.94
C THR A 192 23.20 -9.19 6.32
N ASP A 193 24.05 -9.21 7.34
CA ASP A 193 23.71 -8.91 8.73
C ASP A 193 24.41 -7.64 9.25
N THR A 194 24.66 -6.69 8.34
CA THR A 194 25.25 -5.38 8.64
C THR A 194 24.22 -4.31 8.34
N ALA A 195 24.19 -3.24 9.14
CA ALA A 195 23.26 -2.12 8.93
C ALA A 195 23.35 -1.59 7.49
N ALA A 196 22.21 -1.60 6.78
CA ALA A 196 22.11 -1.23 5.37
C ALA A 196 23.12 -1.93 4.44
N GLY A 197 23.58 -3.14 4.79
CA GLY A 197 24.66 -3.87 4.10
C GLY A 197 24.36 -4.24 2.65
N TRP A 198 23.09 -4.19 2.24
CA TRP A 198 22.62 -4.41 0.88
C TRP A 198 22.89 -3.22 -0.06
N ARG A 199 23.09 -2.00 0.45
CA ARG A 199 23.21 -0.79 -0.37
C ARG A 199 24.31 -0.84 -1.44
N PRO A 200 25.54 -1.33 -1.13
CA PRO A 200 26.62 -1.41 -2.12
C PRO A 200 26.31 -2.33 -3.31
N THR A 201 25.43 -3.33 -3.13
CA THR A 201 25.16 -4.38 -4.12
C THR A 201 23.71 -4.38 -4.63
N LYS A 202 22.91 -3.36 -4.30
CA LYS A 202 21.45 -3.29 -4.56
C LYS A 202 21.00 -3.58 -6.00
N ALA A 203 21.87 -3.42 -7.00
CA ALA A 203 21.57 -3.61 -8.41
C ALA A 203 22.09 -4.94 -8.97
N THR A 204 22.93 -5.65 -8.22
CA THR A 204 23.68 -6.83 -8.68
C THR A 204 23.56 -8.03 -7.74
N SER A 205 22.76 -7.90 -6.69
CA SER A 205 22.50 -8.92 -5.68
C SER A 205 21.01 -9.10 -5.47
N GLY A 206 20.64 -10.21 -4.84
CA GLY A 206 19.27 -10.56 -4.49
C GLY A 206 19.20 -12.01 -4.09
N VAL A 207 18.33 -12.32 -3.14
CA VAL A 207 18.09 -13.69 -2.67
C VAL A 207 16.59 -13.96 -2.53
N ILE A 208 16.20 -15.20 -2.84
CA ILE A 208 14.92 -15.77 -2.45
C ILE A 208 15.19 -16.71 -1.28
N ILE A 209 14.46 -16.56 -0.19
CA ILE A 209 14.65 -17.31 1.06
C ILE A 209 13.41 -18.14 1.31
N ASP A 210 13.64 -19.42 1.60
CA ASP A 210 12.64 -20.37 2.09
C ASP A 210 12.37 -20.13 3.58
N VAL A 211 11.10 -19.91 3.94
CA VAL A 211 10.65 -19.50 5.29
C VAL A 211 10.47 -20.70 6.22
#